data_AF-T1ATD9-F1
#
_entry.id   AF-T1ATD9-F1
#
_cell.length_a   1.000
_cell.length_b   1.000
_cell.length_c   1.000
_cell.angle_alpha   90.00
_cell.angle_beta   90.00
_cell.angle_gamma   90.00
#
_symmetry.space_group_name_H-M   'P 1'
#
loop_
_entity.id
_entity.type
_entity.pdbx_description
1 polymer ?
#
loop_
_entity_poly.entity_id
_entity_poly.type
_entity_poly.pdbx_seq_one_letter_code
_entity_poly.pdbx_strand_id
1 'polypeptide(L)'
;LWIEDPDPTRTRWPAPGGALRALLQALPTALLLFLAIPRIPGPLWGIGTPTHHLLGLPRSLDPGALNHIVLSHRMVFRIRYKGHPPPRSERYFRGPVFNRFTGTRWLPGRVAAIPPPRKTILAGPAVRYRITLEPTGTRALYALDYPVDWSIAARLDSFFELRSP
;
A
#
# COMPACT_ATOMS: atom_id res chain seq x y z
N LEU A 1 -20.68 -38.49 43.76
CA LEU A 1 -20.71 -37.30 42.88
C LEU A 1 -21.94 -37.41 42.00
N TRP A 2 -23.07 -36.91 42.49
CA TRP A 2 -24.30 -36.80 41.70
C TRP A 2 -24.20 -35.49 40.90
N ILE A 3 -24.28 -35.59 39.58
CA ILE A 3 -24.43 -34.44 38.67
C ILE A 3 -25.93 -34.18 38.60
N GLU A 4 -26.38 -33.00 39.00
CA GLU A 4 -27.76 -32.55 38.75
C GLU A 4 -27.95 -32.40 37.23
N ASP A 5 -28.92 -33.12 36.68
CA ASP A 5 -29.36 -32.91 35.30
C ASP A 5 -29.98 -31.50 35.17
N PRO A 6 -29.55 -30.67 34.20
CA PRO A 6 -30.15 -29.36 33.99
C PRO A 6 -31.61 -29.52 33.53
N ASP A 7 -32.55 -29.04 34.35
CA ASP A 7 -33.99 -29.03 34.07
C ASP A 7 -34.30 -28.37 32.70
N PRO A 8 -34.80 -29.14 31.69
CA PRO A 8 -34.98 -28.64 30.33
C PRO A 8 -36.17 -27.68 30.18
N THR A 9 -36.95 -27.42 31.24
CA THR A 9 -38.25 -26.75 31.12
C THR A 9 -38.24 -25.25 31.42
N ARG A 10 -37.08 -24.66 31.69
CA ARG A 10 -36.99 -23.25 32.13
C ARG A 10 -36.38 -22.28 31.11
N THR A 11 -36.61 -22.45 29.82
CA THR A 11 -36.42 -21.36 28.85
C THR A 11 -37.70 -20.52 28.77
N ARG A 12 -37.94 -19.67 29.78
CA ARG A 12 -38.89 -18.56 29.64
C ARG A 12 -38.26 -17.53 28.72
N TRP A 13 -38.56 -17.60 27.43
CA TRP A 13 -38.29 -16.49 26.52
C TRP A 13 -38.95 -15.23 27.11
N PRO A 14 -38.19 -14.16 27.39
CA PRO A 14 -38.80 -12.96 27.94
C PRO A 14 -39.86 -12.48 26.94
N ALA A 15 -41.04 -12.14 27.45
CA ALA A 15 -42.10 -11.58 26.63
C ALA A 15 -41.54 -10.43 25.77
N PRO A 16 -42.00 -10.24 24.51
CA PRO A 16 -41.41 -9.29 23.56
C PRO A 16 -41.28 -7.85 24.12
N GLY A 17 -42.13 -7.46 25.08
CA GLY A 17 -42.03 -6.18 25.78
C GLY A 17 -40.84 -6.04 26.74
N GLY A 18 -40.33 -7.15 27.31
CA GLY A 18 -39.14 -7.16 28.16
C GLY A 18 -37.86 -6.90 27.38
N ALA A 19 -37.74 -7.49 26.19
CA ALA A 19 -36.62 -7.24 25.28
C ALA A 19 -36.60 -5.77 24.81
N LEU A 20 -37.76 -5.20 24.49
CA LEU A 20 -37.86 -3.79 24.08
C LEU A 20 -37.45 -2.83 25.22
N ARG A 21 -37.89 -3.09 26.45
CA ARG A 21 -37.49 -2.30 27.63
C ARG A 21 -35.99 -2.39 27.91
N ALA A 22 -35.42 -3.59 27.81
CA ALA A 22 -33.97 -3.77 27.98
C ALA A 22 -33.18 -3.01 26.90
N LEU A 23 -33.65 -3.03 25.64
CA LEU A 23 -33.02 -2.27 24.56
C LEU A 23 -33.11 -0.76 24.78
N LEU A 24 -34.27 -0.26 25.21
CA LEU A 24 -34.48 1.16 25.56
C LEU A 24 -33.56 1.61 26.71
N GLN A 25 -33.29 0.74 27.68
CA GLN A 25 -32.41 1.04 28.80
C GLN A 25 -30.92 0.95 28.42
N ALA A 26 -30.55 0.05 27.49
CA ALA A 26 -29.17 -0.08 27.00
C ALA A 26 -28.77 1.02 25.99
N LEU A 27 -29.74 1.58 25.25
CA LEU A 27 -29.52 2.61 24.23
C LEU A 27 -28.81 3.87 24.76
N PRO A 28 -29.23 4.52 25.87
CA PRO A 28 -28.56 5.71 26.38
C PRO A 28 -27.14 5.43 26.86
N THR A 29 -26.88 4.26 27.46
CA THR A 29 -25.53 3.86 27.86
C THR A 29 -24.63 3.64 26.64
N ALA A 30 -25.13 2.95 25.61
CA ALA A 30 -24.41 2.76 24.36
C ALA A 30 -24.10 4.10 23.67
N LEU A 31 -25.06 5.04 23.67
CA LEU A 31 -24.87 6.37 23.09
C LEU A 31 -23.83 7.18 23.88
N LEU A 32 -23.88 7.15 25.21
CA LEU A 32 -22.91 7.83 26.06
C LEU A 32 -21.50 7.28 25.85
N LEU A 33 -21.35 5.95 25.76
CA LEU A 33 -20.07 5.31 25.40
C LEU A 33 -19.62 5.68 23.99
N PHE A 34 -20.54 5.74 23.03
CA PHE A 34 -20.24 6.12 21.65
C PHE A 34 -19.75 7.57 21.52
N LEU A 35 -20.27 8.50 22.32
CA LEU A 35 -19.80 9.89 22.34
C LEU A 35 -18.54 10.08 23.20
N ALA A 36 -18.40 9.34 24.30
CA ALA A 36 -17.26 9.44 25.21
C ALA A 36 -15.98 8.83 24.64
N ILE A 37 -16.09 7.81 23.77
CA ILE A 37 -14.95 7.28 23.04
C ILE A 37 -14.61 8.24 21.89
N PRO A 38 -13.45 8.92 21.90
CA PRO A 38 -13.03 9.71 20.75
C PRO A 38 -12.96 8.77 19.55
N ARG A 39 -13.68 9.08 18.47
CA ARG A 39 -13.77 8.23 17.29
C ARG A 39 -12.36 8.09 16.72
N ILE A 40 -11.67 7.00 17.04
CA ILE A 40 -10.33 6.74 16.52
C ILE A 40 -10.52 6.39 15.04
N PRO A 41 -10.02 7.21 14.10
CA PRO A 41 -10.11 6.86 12.69
C PRO A 41 -9.15 5.71 12.42
N GLY A 42 -9.69 4.49 12.28
CA GLY A 42 -8.93 3.31 11.91
C GLY A 42 -9.58 1.99 12.31
N PRO A 43 -9.19 0.86 11.70
CA PRO A 43 -9.64 -0.46 12.11
C PRO A 43 -9.13 -0.79 13.53
N LEU A 44 -10.02 -1.24 14.43
CA LEU A 44 -9.66 -1.65 15.80
C LEU A 44 -8.73 -2.88 15.85
N TRP A 45 -8.62 -3.61 14.75
CA TRP A 45 -7.77 -4.78 14.56
C TRP A 45 -6.38 -4.44 13.99
N GLY A 46 -6.10 -3.14 13.80
CA GLY A 46 -4.86 -2.63 13.23
C GLY A 46 -4.01 -1.89 14.27
N ILE A 47 -3.50 -2.60 15.27
CA ILE A 47 -2.43 -2.06 16.12
C ILE A 47 -1.13 -2.14 15.32
N GLY A 48 -0.95 -1.16 14.44
CA GLY A 48 0.25 -0.95 13.63
C GLY A 48 0.41 0.54 13.43
N THR A 49 1.02 1.18 14.43
CA THR A 49 1.63 2.52 14.44
C THR A 49 1.23 3.49 13.31
N PRO A 50 0.68 4.68 13.63
CA PRO A 50 0.69 5.81 12.71
C PRO A 50 2.11 6.38 12.67
N THR A 51 3.05 5.60 12.17
CA THR A 51 4.25 6.18 11.61
C THR A 51 4.03 6.16 10.11
N HIS A 52 3.71 7.33 9.59
CA HIS A 52 4.05 7.72 8.22
C HIS A 52 5.58 7.67 8.06
N HIS A 53 6.22 6.54 8.33
CA HIS A 53 7.52 6.22 7.75
C HIS A 53 7.19 5.74 6.34
N LEU A 54 6.90 6.73 5.49
CA LEU A 54 6.95 6.64 4.04
C LEU A 54 8.40 6.33 3.64
N LEU A 55 8.92 5.18 4.06
CA LEU A 55 10.19 4.64 3.59
C LEU A 55 9.91 3.93 2.26
N GLY A 56 9.40 4.72 1.32
CA GLY A 56 9.63 4.51 -0.10
C GLY A 56 10.97 5.12 -0.48
N LEU A 57 11.42 4.91 -1.72
CA LEU A 57 12.65 5.51 -2.25
C LEU A 57 12.76 7.00 -1.84
N PRO A 58 13.94 7.46 -1.38
CA PRO A 58 14.09 8.80 -0.83
C PRO A 58 13.86 9.86 -1.91
N ARG A 59 13.39 11.04 -1.51
CA ARG A 59 13.15 12.17 -2.43
C ARG A 59 14.44 12.84 -2.93
N SER A 60 15.57 12.50 -2.34
CA SER A 60 16.93 12.89 -2.75
C SER A 60 17.88 11.73 -2.52
N LEU A 61 18.97 11.69 -3.27
CA LEU A 61 20.08 10.77 -3.00
C LEU A 61 21.28 11.58 -2.50
N ASP A 62 21.55 11.45 -1.21
CA ASP A 62 22.76 11.95 -0.57
C ASP A 62 23.81 10.82 -0.52
N PRO A 63 25.12 11.11 -0.63
CA PRO A 63 26.18 10.14 -0.39
C PRO A 63 25.99 9.48 0.99
N GLY A 64 25.79 8.16 1.03
CA GLY A 64 25.50 7.40 2.26
C GLY A 64 24.02 7.18 2.57
N ALA A 65 23.10 7.88 1.90
CA ALA A 65 21.65 7.63 2.04
C ALA A 65 21.23 6.24 1.53
N LEU A 66 22.05 5.55 0.74
CA LEU A 66 21.73 4.18 0.32
C LEU A 66 21.90 3.15 1.45
N ASN A 67 22.72 3.44 2.47
CA ASN A 67 23.06 2.48 3.52
C ASN A 67 21.82 2.05 4.32
N HIS A 68 20.92 2.99 4.65
CA HIS A 68 19.72 2.65 5.40
C HIS A 68 18.72 1.83 4.58
N ILE A 69 18.73 1.96 3.24
CA ILE A 69 17.83 1.23 2.34
C ILE A 69 18.30 -0.21 2.17
N VAL A 70 19.60 -0.40 1.91
CA VAL A 70 20.22 -1.73 1.72
C VAL A 70 20.11 -2.59 2.98
N LEU A 71 20.20 -1.97 4.16
CA LEU A 71 20.06 -2.65 5.44
C LEU A 71 18.58 -2.90 5.83
N SER A 72 17.63 -2.28 5.14
CA SER A 72 16.21 -2.46 5.42
C SER A 72 15.67 -3.73 4.76
N HIS A 73 14.94 -4.54 5.54
CA HIS A 73 14.24 -5.73 5.05
C HIS A 73 12.77 -5.43 4.71
N ARG A 74 12.44 -4.17 4.43
CA ARG A 74 11.06 -3.74 4.19
C ARG A 74 10.63 -4.12 2.77
N MET A 75 9.46 -4.72 2.64
CA MET A 75 8.90 -5.04 1.34
C MET A 75 8.46 -3.76 0.62
N VAL A 76 8.97 -3.55 -0.60
CA VAL A 76 8.63 -2.37 -1.43
C VAL A 76 7.50 -2.70 -2.42
N PHE A 77 7.57 -3.85 -3.07
CA PHE A 77 6.52 -4.35 -3.95
C PHE A 77 6.60 -5.89 -4.10
N ARG A 78 5.50 -6.47 -4.58
CA ARG A 78 5.42 -7.86 -5.02
C ARG A 78 5.18 -7.92 -6.53
N ILE A 79 5.80 -8.87 -7.21
CA ILE A 79 5.61 -9.09 -8.64
C ILE A 79 5.02 -10.48 -8.87
N ARG A 80 4.02 -10.55 -9.76
CA ARG A 80 3.48 -11.80 -10.28
C ARG A 80 3.62 -11.80 -11.80
N TYR A 81 4.50 -12.65 -12.32
CA TYR A 81 4.68 -12.83 -13.76
C TYR A 81 3.54 -13.66 -14.36
N LYS A 82 3.12 -13.30 -15.58
CA LYS A 82 2.23 -14.12 -16.41
C LYS A 82 3.11 -14.99 -17.30
N GLY A 83 3.42 -16.20 -16.85
CA GLY A 83 4.33 -17.14 -17.50
C GLY A 83 5.64 -17.28 -16.75
N HIS A 84 6.71 -17.66 -17.47
CA HIS A 84 8.03 -17.84 -16.86
C HIS A 84 8.64 -16.49 -16.47
N PRO A 85 9.19 -16.37 -15.25
CA PRO A 85 9.89 -15.16 -14.85
C PRO A 85 11.19 -15.01 -15.66
N PRO A 86 11.57 -13.79 -16.09
CA PRO A 86 12.81 -13.58 -16.83
C PRO A 86 14.04 -13.90 -15.96
N PRO A 87 15.23 -14.09 -16.54
CA PRO A 87 16.49 -14.22 -15.81
C PRO A 87 16.68 -13.10 -14.78
N ARG A 88 17.40 -13.36 -13.68
CA ARG A 88 17.60 -12.35 -12.61
C ARG A 88 18.28 -11.08 -13.12
N SER A 89 19.19 -11.20 -14.09
CA SER A 89 19.88 -10.08 -14.74
C SER A 89 18.92 -9.13 -15.49
N GLU A 90 17.78 -9.63 -15.94
CA GLU A 90 16.77 -8.85 -16.68
C GLU A 90 15.69 -8.28 -15.76
N ARG A 91 15.79 -8.50 -14.43
CA ARG A 91 14.81 -8.00 -13.45
C ARG A 91 15.20 -6.64 -12.89
N TYR A 92 15.68 -5.75 -13.77
CA TYR A 92 15.93 -4.37 -13.39
C TYR A 92 14.63 -3.59 -13.38
N PHE A 93 14.04 -3.44 -12.19
CA PHE A 93 12.86 -2.61 -11.96
C PHE A 93 13.30 -1.17 -11.79
N ARG A 94 13.13 -0.41 -12.86
CA ARG A 94 13.50 1.00 -12.89
C ARG A 94 12.57 1.79 -11.99
N GLY A 95 13.18 2.59 -11.11
CA GLY A 95 12.51 3.55 -10.23
C GLY A 95 12.68 4.98 -10.74
N PRO A 96 12.42 5.99 -9.88
CA PRO A 96 12.66 7.40 -10.21
C PRO A 96 14.14 7.68 -10.49
N VAL A 97 14.37 8.60 -11.41
CA VAL A 97 15.67 9.04 -11.91
C VAL A 97 16.03 10.37 -11.26
N PHE A 98 17.20 10.39 -10.62
CA PHE A 98 17.76 11.58 -10.02
C PHE A 98 18.83 12.13 -10.95
N ASN A 99 18.47 13.11 -11.77
CA ASN A 99 19.36 13.67 -12.81
C ASN A 99 19.87 15.09 -12.48
N ARG A 100 19.40 15.70 -11.39
CA ARG A 100 19.81 17.05 -10.99
C ARG A 100 20.78 16.98 -9.82
N PHE A 101 22.06 17.22 -10.08
CA PHE A 101 23.07 17.30 -9.04
C PHE A 101 23.20 18.72 -8.48
N THR A 102 23.21 18.87 -7.15
CA THR A 102 23.37 20.17 -6.48
C THR A 102 24.75 20.39 -5.88
N GLY A 103 25.75 19.57 -6.22
CA GLY A 103 27.10 19.61 -5.62
C GLY A 103 27.29 18.63 -4.47
N THR A 104 26.23 18.31 -3.73
CA THR A 104 26.25 17.37 -2.61
C THR A 104 25.24 16.24 -2.72
N ARG A 105 24.14 16.45 -3.45
CA ARG A 105 23.03 15.50 -3.54
C ARG A 105 22.41 15.49 -4.92
N TRP A 106 21.77 14.38 -5.26
CA TRP A 106 20.98 14.23 -6.47
C TRP A 106 19.50 14.40 -6.15
N LEU A 107 18.83 15.22 -6.95
CA LEU A 107 17.41 15.50 -6.89
C LEU A 107 16.72 14.96 -8.14
N PRO A 108 15.43 14.60 -8.05
CA PRO A 108 14.64 14.29 -9.23
C PRO A 108 14.60 15.51 -10.16
N GLY A 109 14.69 15.25 -11.46
CA GLY A 109 14.59 16.29 -12.47
C GLY A 109 13.23 16.97 -12.46
N ARG A 110 13.18 18.20 -12.96
CA ARG A 110 11.90 18.80 -13.36
C ARG A 110 11.41 18.04 -14.58
N VAL A 111 10.49 17.11 -14.36
CA VAL A 111 9.81 16.40 -15.43
C VAL A 111 8.90 17.40 -16.13
N ALA A 112 9.39 18.01 -17.21
CA ALA A 112 8.48 18.60 -18.18
C ALA A 112 7.63 17.47 -18.76
N ALA A 113 6.36 17.74 -19.07
CA ALA A 113 5.45 16.79 -19.72
C ALA A 113 5.86 16.56 -21.20
N ILE A 114 7.13 16.25 -21.41
CA ILE A 114 7.71 15.97 -22.70
C ILE A 114 7.34 14.51 -23.02
N PRO A 115 6.65 14.26 -24.13
CA PRO A 115 6.31 12.90 -24.53
C PRO A 115 7.60 12.08 -24.73
N PRO A 116 7.56 10.76 -24.44
CA PRO A 116 8.72 9.90 -24.60
C PRO A 116 9.23 9.95 -26.06
N PRO A 117 10.55 9.82 -26.28
CA PRO A 117 11.12 9.86 -27.62
C PRO A 117 10.48 8.78 -28.51
N ARG A 118 9.96 9.18 -29.67
CA ARG A 118 9.19 8.34 -30.60
C ARG A 118 9.98 7.17 -31.25
N LYS A 119 11.28 7.06 -31.02
CA LYS A 119 12.14 6.03 -31.63
C LYS A 119 12.91 5.27 -30.56
N THR A 120 12.24 4.34 -29.90
CA THR A 120 12.92 3.25 -29.19
C THR A 120 12.74 1.99 -30.01
N ILE A 121 13.84 1.38 -30.44
CA ILE A 121 13.81 0.04 -31.03
C ILE A 121 13.67 -0.93 -29.85
N LEU A 122 12.47 -1.47 -29.67
CA LEU A 122 12.23 -2.51 -28.69
C LEU A 122 12.72 -3.83 -29.25
N ALA A 123 13.64 -4.46 -28.55
CA ALA A 123 14.18 -5.77 -28.90
C ALA A 123 13.87 -6.77 -27.79
N GLY A 124 13.48 -7.98 -28.18
CA GLY A 124 13.25 -9.08 -27.24
C GLY A 124 11.78 -9.33 -26.87
N PRO A 125 11.53 -10.34 -26.03
CA PRO A 125 10.19 -10.78 -25.67
C PRO A 125 9.51 -9.82 -24.68
N ALA A 126 8.24 -9.53 -24.92
CA ALA A 126 7.44 -8.74 -23.98
C ALA A 126 7.14 -9.53 -22.70
N VAL A 127 7.50 -8.95 -21.54
CA VAL A 127 7.25 -9.56 -20.23
C VAL A 127 5.95 -9.00 -19.64
N ARG A 128 4.94 -9.86 -19.46
CA ARG A 128 3.69 -9.49 -18.80
C ARG A 128 3.76 -9.84 -17.32
N TYR A 129 3.49 -8.87 -16.47
CA TYR A 129 3.49 -9.05 -15.03
C TYR A 129 2.51 -8.10 -14.34
N ARG A 130 2.18 -8.40 -13.08
CA ARG A 130 1.42 -7.54 -12.19
C ARG A 130 2.29 -7.15 -11.02
N ILE A 131 2.30 -5.86 -10.68
CA ILE A 131 2.97 -5.34 -9.48
C ILE A 131 1.90 -4.98 -8.45
N THR A 132 2.14 -5.36 -7.20
CA THR A 132 1.42 -4.89 -6.03
C THR A 132 2.37 -4.02 -5.22
N LEU A 133 2.09 -2.72 -5.17
CA LEU A 133 2.88 -1.72 -4.45
C LEU A 133 2.34 -1.57 -3.04
N GLU A 134 3.24 -1.57 -2.05
CA GLU A 134 2.90 -1.12 -0.71
C GLU A 134 2.81 0.41 -0.69
N PRO A 135 2.05 1.03 0.23
CA PRO A 135 1.98 2.48 0.35
C PRO A 135 3.36 3.10 0.61
N THR A 136 3.91 3.79 -0.39
CA THR A 136 5.24 4.41 -0.37
C THR A 136 5.22 5.94 -0.25
N GLY A 137 4.05 6.57 -0.39
CA GLY A 137 3.88 8.04 -0.26
C GLY A 137 4.51 8.86 -1.39
N THR A 138 4.86 8.21 -2.49
CA THR A 138 5.33 8.84 -3.73
C THR A 138 4.42 8.45 -4.88
N ARG A 139 4.44 9.24 -5.96
CA ARG A 139 3.71 8.95 -7.20
C ARG A 139 4.54 8.13 -8.20
N ALA A 140 5.75 7.74 -7.83
CA ALA A 140 6.66 7.00 -8.69
C ALA A 140 6.26 5.52 -8.71
N LEU A 141 6.12 4.97 -9.91
CA LEU A 141 5.83 3.55 -10.13
C LEU A 141 7.10 2.86 -10.64
N TYR A 142 7.24 1.59 -10.30
CA TYR A 142 8.36 0.76 -10.74
C TYR A 142 7.91 -0.09 -11.93
N ALA A 143 8.76 -0.22 -12.94
CA ALA A 143 8.52 -1.09 -14.07
C ALA A 143 9.82 -1.69 -14.58
N LEU A 144 9.71 -2.79 -15.32
CA LEU A 144 10.84 -3.35 -16.04
C LEU A 144 11.23 -2.38 -17.15
N ASP A 145 12.53 -2.09 -17.24
CA ASP A 145 13.22 -1.22 -18.20
C ASP A 145 12.34 -0.29 -19.07
N TYR A 146 11.61 -0.86 -20.04
CA TYR A 146 10.69 -0.15 -20.90
C TYR A 146 9.22 -0.65 -20.77
N PRO A 147 8.32 0.12 -20.13
CA PRO A 147 6.90 -0.20 -20.10
C PRO A 147 6.22 0.14 -21.44
N VAL A 148 5.63 -0.87 -22.08
CA VAL A 148 4.92 -0.72 -23.36
C VAL A 148 3.41 -0.56 -23.21
N ASP A 149 2.85 -1.10 -22.12
CA ASP A 149 1.42 -1.09 -21.82
C ASP A 149 1.20 -1.21 -20.31
N TRP A 150 0.11 -0.62 -19.80
CA TRP A 150 -0.25 -0.65 -18.39
C TRP A 150 -1.75 -0.47 -18.16
N SER A 151 -2.29 -1.12 -17.13
CA SER A 151 -3.75 -1.17 -16.88
C SER A 151 -4.29 -0.06 -15.97
N ILE A 152 -3.45 0.88 -15.55
CA ILE A 152 -3.80 1.93 -14.57
C ILE A 152 -3.71 3.32 -15.18
N ALA A 153 -4.34 4.32 -14.57
CA ALA A 153 -4.05 5.70 -14.94
C ALA A 153 -2.61 6.03 -14.54
N ALA A 154 -1.71 6.03 -15.51
CA ALA A 154 -0.31 6.42 -15.33
C ALA A 154 0.19 7.16 -16.57
N ARG A 155 1.17 8.03 -16.37
CA ARG A 155 1.86 8.75 -17.44
C ARG A 155 3.32 8.31 -17.49
N LEU A 156 3.81 8.07 -18.71
CA LEU A 156 5.22 7.85 -18.98
C LEU A 156 5.86 9.19 -19.32
N ASP A 157 6.96 9.54 -18.64
CA ASP A 157 7.69 10.78 -18.91
C ASP A 157 8.87 10.60 -19.87
N SER A 158 9.59 11.69 -20.16
CA SER A 158 10.77 11.68 -21.04
C SER A 158 11.96 10.89 -20.47
N PHE A 159 11.94 10.54 -19.19
CA PHE A 159 12.91 9.66 -18.57
C PHE A 159 12.45 8.21 -18.53
N PHE A 160 11.32 7.88 -19.14
CA PHE A 160 10.63 6.58 -19.07
C PHE A 160 10.26 6.17 -17.64
N GLU A 161 9.95 7.13 -16.76
CA GLU A 161 9.33 6.85 -15.47
C GLU A 161 7.81 6.76 -15.62
N LEU A 162 7.22 5.74 -15.00
CA LEU A 162 5.77 5.67 -14.82
C LEU A 162 5.38 6.44 -13.57
N ARG A 163 4.38 7.33 -13.71
CA ARG A 163 3.86 8.14 -12.61
C ARG A 163 2.35 8.03 -12.51
N SER A 164 1.85 7.84 -11.29
CA SER A 164 0.42 7.95 -10.99
C SER A 164 -0.03 9.43 -11.06
N PRO A 165 -1.31 9.71 -11.34
CA PRO A 165 -1.86 11.06 -11.38
C PRO A 165 -1.63 11.88 -10.10
#